data_AF-A0A5Q2W0V3-F1
#
_entry.id   AF-A0A5Q2W0V3-F1
#
_cell.length_a   1.000
_cell.length_b   1.000
_cell.length_c   1.000
_cell.angle_alpha   90.00
_cell.angle_beta   90.00
_cell.angle_gamma   90.00
#
_symmetry.space_group_name_H-M   'P 1'
#
loop_
_entity.id
_entity.type
_entity.pdbx_description
1 polymer ?
#
loop_
_entity_poly.entity_id
_entity_poly.type
_entity_poly.pdbx_seq_one_letter_code
_entity_poly.pdbx_strand_id
1 'polypeptide(L)'
;MVFQGEVLSVGKLLDAARTTPEPTPTPSVGVRHTAAQNAESCRKLLVDGETLDACWRFGILQTLDDYTSVLRRGGPDLAAGVFDDQPVPIGSAEVDAAFAALAEYLAERDGWTTPLWALDASRHTSAWYPAVPAIFRAEADQESPAAFRRRGILITSRSLSRA
;
A
#
# COMPACT_ATOMS: atom_id res chain seq x y z
N MET A 1 13.37 -38.97 -11.75
CA MET A 1 14.34 -38.16 -10.98
C MET A 1 13.88 -38.19 -9.53
N VAL A 2 14.60 -38.88 -8.63
CA VAL A 2 14.25 -38.98 -7.20
C VAL A 2 15.02 -37.88 -6.47
N PHE A 3 14.34 -37.08 -5.65
CA PHE A 3 14.96 -36.05 -4.82
C PHE A 3 15.94 -36.69 -3.84
N GLN A 4 17.20 -36.26 -3.84
CA GLN A 4 18.29 -36.80 -3.01
C GLN A 4 18.58 -35.95 -1.76
N GLY A 5 17.75 -34.95 -1.45
CA GLY A 5 17.93 -34.07 -0.29
C GLY A 5 17.31 -34.64 0.98
N GLU A 6 17.77 -34.13 2.14
CA GLU A 6 17.14 -34.41 3.43
C GLU A 6 15.75 -33.75 3.48
N VAL A 7 14.71 -34.55 3.76
CA VAL A 7 13.37 -34.03 4.02
C VAL A 7 13.27 -33.72 5.50
N LEU A 8 13.31 -32.43 5.84
CA LEU A 8 13.16 -31.96 7.20
C LEU A 8 11.70 -32.14 7.68
N SER A 9 11.53 -32.44 8.96
CA SER A 9 10.21 -32.37 9.60
C SER A 9 9.73 -30.92 9.67
N VAL A 10 8.42 -30.71 9.76
CA VAL A 10 7.81 -29.37 9.90
C VAL A 10 8.43 -28.61 11.08
N GLY A 11 8.66 -29.27 12.22
CA GLY A 11 9.31 -28.65 13.38
C GLY A 11 10.72 -28.14 13.07
N LYS A 12 11.56 -28.98 12.42
CA LYS A 12 12.91 -28.58 12.01
C LYS A 12 12.89 -27.44 10.98
N LEU A 13 11.92 -27.41 10.08
CA LEU A 13 11.74 -26.31 9.13
C LEU A 13 11.39 -24.99 9.84
N LEU A 14 10.52 -25.03 10.84
CA LEU A 14 10.15 -23.83 11.62
C LEU A 14 11.31 -23.30 12.46
N ASP A 15 12.07 -24.19 13.10
CA ASP A 15 13.27 -23.80 13.87
C ASP A 15 14.36 -23.20 12.97
N ALA A 16 14.57 -23.80 11.79
CA ALA A 16 15.47 -23.26 10.78
C ALA A 16 14.99 -21.88 10.28
N ALA A 17 13.71 -21.72 9.97
CA ALA A 17 13.15 -20.45 9.50
C ALA A 17 13.29 -19.32 10.53
N ARG A 18 13.18 -19.63 11.83
CA ARG A 18 13.35 -18.65 12.92
C ARG A 18 14.80 -18.23 13.15
N THR A 19 15.74 -19.11 12.83
CA THR A 19 17.18 -18.89 13.08
C THR A 19 17.94 -18.42 11.83
N THR A 20 17.36 -18.63 10.64
CA THR A 20 17.93 -18.15 9.38
C THR A 20 17.76 -16.63 9.30
N PRO A 21 18.86 -15.85 9.17
CA PRO A 21 18.76 -14.42 8.93
C PRO A 21 17.94 -14.15 7.67
N GLU A 22 17.07 -13.14 7.71
CA GLU A 22 16.28 -12.76 6.54
C GLU A 22 17.25 -12.40 5.39
N PRO A 23 17.12 -13.04 4.21
CA PRO A 23 18.04 -12.82 3.11
C PRO A 23 18.00 -11.35 2.70
N THR A 24 19.16 -10.70 2.64
CA THR A 24 19.25 -9.31 2.17
C THR A 24 18.82 -9.27 0.70
N PRO A 25 17.76 -8.54 0.36
CA PRO A 25 17.24 -8.57 -0.99
C PRO A 25 18.20 -7.87 -1.94
N THR A 26 18.33 -8.39 -3.17
CA THR A 26 19.30 -7.89 -4.14
C THR A 26 18.94 -6.47 -4.58
N PRO A 27 19.86 -5.49 -4.49
CA PRO A 27 19.57 -4.09 -4.79
C PRO A 27 19.42 -3.80 -6.29
N SER A 28 19.69 -4.76 -7.17
CA SER A 28 19.66 -4.57 -8.63
C SER A 28 18.26 -4.50 -9.24
N VAL A 29 17.20 -4.67 -8.45
CA VAL A 29 15.81 -4.61 -8.91
C VAL A 29 15.19 -3.28 -8.47
N GLY A 30 14.99 -2.38 -9.45
CA GLY A 30 14.29 -1.11 -9.26
C GLY A 30 12.79 -1.27 -8.99
N VAL A 31 12.04 -0.18 -9.13
CA VAL A 31 10.58 -0.16 -9.00
C VAL A 31 9.96 -0.98 -10.12
N ARG A 32 9.11 -1.96 -9.77
CA ARG A 32 8.40 -2.81 -10.74
C ARG A 32 6.91 -2.49 -10.87
N HIS A 33 6.30 -2.14 -9.75
CA HIS A 33 4.89 -1.80 -9.66
C HIS A 33 4.77 -0.39 -9.10
N THR A 34 3.97 0.44 -9.75
CA THR A 34 3.74 1.83 -9.38
C THR A 34 2.31 2.06 -8.93
N ALA A 35 2.09 3.16 -8.20
CA ALA A 35 0.75 3.63 -7.86
C ALA A 35 -0.13 3.80 -9.11
N ALA A 36 0.43 4.27 -10.23
CA ALA A 36 -0.30 4.42 -11.48
C ALA A 36 -0.79 3.07 -12.06
N GLN A 37 0.04 2.03 -12.02
CA GLN A 37 -0.35 0.69 -12.47
C GLN A 37 -1.38 0.04 -11.54
N ASN A 38 -1.25 0.26 -10.24
CA ASN A 38 -2.21 -0.23 -9.25
C ASN A 38 -3.56 0.50 -9.36
N ALA A 39 -3.56 1.80 -9.66
CA ALA A 39 -4.78 2.55 -9.95
C ALA A 39 -5.48 2.04 -11.22
N GLU A 40 -4.72 1.79 -12.30
CA GLU A 40 -5.28 1.18 -13.52
C GLU A 40 -5.88 -0.21 -13.26
N SER A 41 -5.29 -0.97 -12.33
CA SER A 41 -5.87 -2.25 -11.89
C SER A 41 -7.18 -2.05 -11.13
N CYS A 42 -7.27 -1.04 -10.25
CA CYS A 42 -8.55 -0.64 -9.62
C CYS A 42 -9.61 -0.24 -10.65
N ARG A 43 -9.23 0.50 -11.69
CA ARG A 43 -10.16 0.88 -12.77
C ARG A 43 -10.79 -0.36 -13.40
N LYS A 44 -10.01 -1.40 -13.66
CA LYS A 44 -10.50 -2.68 -14.20
C LYS A 44 -11.44 -3.37 -13.23
N LEU A 45 -11.07 -3.44 -11.93
CA LEU A 45 -11.93 -3.99 -10.89
C LEU A 45 -13.31 -3.31 -10.87
N LEU A 46 -13.35 -1.97 -10.89
CA LEU A 46 -14.60 -1.22 -10.89
C LEU A 46 -15.43 -1.44 -12.16
N VAL A 47 -14.78 -1.54 -13.33
CA VAL A 47 -15.45 -1.89 -14.59
C VAL A 47 -16.07 -3.28 -14.53
N ASP A 48 -15.42 -4.23 -13.86
CA ASP A 48 -15.89 -5.59 -13.66
C ASP A 48 -16.96 -5.70 -12.55
N GLY A 49 -17.32 -4.59 -11.91
CA GLY A 49 -18.37 -4.51 -10.88
C GLY A 49 -17.90 -4.81 -9.45
N GLU A 50 -16.59 -4.85 -9.23
CA GLU A 50 -16.02 -5.02 -7.88
C GLU A 50 -16.21 -3.77 -7.01
N THR A 51 -16.04 -3.95 -5.71
CA THR A 51 -16.30 -2.91 -4.71
C THR A 51 -15.11 -1.96 -4.50
N LEU A 52 -15.37 -0.81 -3.88
CA LEU A 52 -14.30 0.10 -3.42
C LEU A 52 -13.37 -0.58 -2.39
N ASP A 53 -13.88 -1.50 -1.57
CA ASP A 53 -13.05 -2.29 -0.64
C ASP A 53 -12.09 -3.23 -1.38
N ALA A 54 -12.47 -3.73 -2.56
CA ALA A 54 -11.54 -4.46 -3.42
C ALA A 54 -10.41 -3.54 -3.92
N CYS A 55 -10.73 -2.30 -4.31
CA CYS A 55 -9.73 -1.31 -4.69
C CYS A 55 -8.83 -0.89 -3.52
N TRP A 56 -9.37 -0.81 -2.30
CA TRP A 56 -8.57 -0.61 -1.10
C TRP A 56 -7.54 -1.73 -0.91
N ARG A 57 -7.99 -2.98 -0.98
CA ARG A 57 -7.12 -4.15 -0.77
C ARG A 57 -6.10 -4.37 -1.89
N PHE A 58 -6.54 -4.30 -3.14
CA PHE A 58 -5.72 -4.66 -4.31
C PHE A 58 -5.05 -3.48 -4.99
N GLY A 59 -5.45 -2.24 -4.66
CA GLY A 59 -4.79 -1.03 -5.12
C GLY A 59 -3.96 -0.40 -4.01
N ILE A 60 -4.61 0.07 -2.95
CA ILE A 60 -3.96 0.89 -1.91
C ILE A 60 -3.00 0.06 -1.06
N LEU A 61 -3.48 -1.04 -0.48
CA LEU A 61 -2.62 -1.91 0.34
C LEU A 61 -1.55 -2.62 -0.49
N GLN A 62 -1.86 -2.95 -1.75
CA GLN A 62 -0.87 -3.49 -2.67
C GLN A 62 0.23 -2.47 -2.98
N THR A 63 -0.12 -1.19 -3.17
CA THR A 63 0.88 -0.12 -3.36
C THR A 63 1.75 0.08 -2.13
N LEU A 64 1.17 -0.04 -0.94
CA LEU A 64 1.94 -0.02 0.31
C LEU A 64 2.91 -1.21 0.40
N ASP A 65 2.50 -2.40 -0.05
CA ASP A 65 3.38 -3.57 -0.11
C ASP A 65 4.50 -3.38 -1.12
N ASP A 66 4.18 -2.90 -2.33
CA ASP A 66 5.15 -2.60 -3.38
C ASP A 66 6.18 -1.58 -2.88
N TYR A 67 5.72 -0.50 -2.26
CA TYR A 67 6.57 0.51 -1.61
C TYR A 67 7.45 -0.09 -0.51
N THR A 68 6.87 -0.86 0.42
CA THR A 68 7.62 -1.47 1.52
C THR A 68 8.68 -2.45 0.99
N SER A 69 8.36 -3.18 -0.07
CA SER A 69 9.27 -4.09 -0.74
C SER A 69 10.46 -3.36 -1.37
N VAL A 70 10.21 -2.23 -2.03
CA VAL A 70 11.27 -1.38 -2.60
C VAL A 70 12.10 -0.71 -1.50
N LEU A 71 11.46 -0.19 -0.45
CA LEU A 71 12.10 0.44 0.70
C LEU A 71 13.13 -0.49 1.35
N ARG A 72 12.77 -1.77 1.56
CA ARG A 72 13.69 -2.79 2.09
C ARG A 72 14.89 -3.07 1.18
N ARG A 73 14.77 -2.83 -0.12
CA ARG A 73 15.82 -3.09 -1.12
C ARG A 73 16.79 -1.94 -1.31
N GLY A 74 16.29 -0.70 -1.32
CA GLY A 74 17.07 0.45 -1.76
C GLY A 74 16.79 1.75 -1.01
N GLY A 75 16.08 1.69 0.11
CA GLY A 75 15.81 2.86 0.95
C GLY A 75 14.72 3.79 0.39
N PRO A 76 14.46 4.91 1.10
CA PRO A 76 13.36 5.82 0.79
C PRO A 76 13.42 6.43 -0.61
N ASP A 77 14.62 6.80 -1.08
CA ASP A 77 14.80 7.42 -2.40
C ASP A 77 14.36 6.48 -3.53
N LEU A 78 14.69 5.20 -3.46
CA LEU A 78 14.24 4.22 -4.44
C LEU A 78 12.73 3.94 -4.30
N ALA A 79 12.23 3.89 -3.06
CA ALA A 79 10.82 3.61 -2.78
C ALA A 79 9.89 4.73 -3.23
N ALA A 80 10.33 5.99 -3.15
CA ALA A 80 9.61 7.14 -3.67
C ALA A 80 9.21 6.96 -5.14
N GLY A 81 10.04 6.26 -5.94
CA GLY A 81 9.77 5.98 -7.34
C GLY A 81 8.50 5.16 -7.63
N VAL A 82 7.90 4.52 -6.62
CA VAL A 82 6.56 3.92 -6.73
C VAL A 82 5.49 4.96 -7.08
N PHE A 83 5.75 6.23 -6.77
CA PHE A 83 4.84 7.36 -6.92
C PHE A 83 5.28 8.38 -8.00
N ASP A 84 6.32 8.09 -8.78
CA ASP A 84 6.81 8.99 -9.84
C ASP A 84 5.73 9.28 -10.88
N ASP A 85 5.10 8.21 -11.38
CA ASP A 85 4.01 8.32 -12.34
C ASP A 85 2.71 8.70 -11.65
N GLN A 86 2.11 9.81 -12.09
CA GLN A 86 0.78 10.21 -11.63
C GLN A 86 -0.26 9.16 -12.05
N PRO A 87 -1.06 8.63 -11.10
CA PRO A 87 -2.21 7.82 -11.44
C PRO A 87 -3.24 8.62 -12.25
N VAL A 88 -3.61 8.11 -13.43
CA VAL A 88 -4.74 8.61 -14.20
C VAL A 88 -6.01 8.49 -13.35
N PRO A 89 -6.83 9.55 -13.20
CA PRO A 89 -8.07 9.47 -12.43
C PRO A 89 -8.96 8.33 -12.92
N ILE A 90 -9.39 7.47 -12.01
CA ILE A 90 -10.14 6.25 -12.36
C ILE A 90 -11.65 6.43 -12.28
N GLY A 91 -12.12 7.61 -11.88
CA GLY A 91 -13.53 7.96 -11.78
C GLY A 91 -14.17 7.65 -10.42
N SER A 92 -13.39 7.20 -9.43
CA SER A 92 -13.81 7.12 -8.02
C SER A 92 -12.99 8.12 -7.20
N ALA A 93 -13.67 9.12 -6.66
CA ALA A 93 -13.05 10.16 -5.83
C ALA A 93 -12.37 9.55 -4.59
N GLU A 94 -12.96 8.49 -4.01
CA GLU A 94 -12.43 7.76 -2.88
C GLU A 94 -11.07 7.13 -3.17
N VAL A 95 -10.99 6.37 -4.27
CA VAL A 95 -9.76 5.66 -4.64
C VAL A 95 -8.69 6.64 -5.12
N ASP A 96 -9.08 7.64 -5.92
CA ASP A 96 -8.17 8.68 -6.41
C ASP A 96 -7.58 9.51 -5.26
N ALA A 97 -8.38 9.79 -4.22
CA ALA A 97 -7.95 10.44 -2.99
C ALA A 97 -7.04 9.54 -2.14
N ALA A 98 -7.28 8.23 -2.14
CA ALA A 98 -6.50 7.28 -1.32
C ALA A 98 -5.08 7.09 -1.84
N PHE A 99 -4.87 7.07 -3.15
CA PHE A 99 -3.52 7.05 -3.71
C PHE A 99 -2.74 8.32 -3.35
N ALA A 100 -3.39 9.48 -3.41
CA ALA A 100 -2.79 10.75 -3.00
C ALA A 100 -2.47 10.77 -1.49
N ALA A 101 -3.40 10.31 -0.65
CA ALA A 101 -3.21 10.21 0.79
C ALA A 101 -2.04 9.28 1.15
N LEU A 102 -1.93 8.12 0.47
CA LEU A 102 -0.85 7.16 0.70
C LEU A 102 0.51 7.73 0.32
N ALA A 103 0.62 8.39 -0.83
CA ALA A 103 1.85 9.03 -1.28
C ALA A 103 2.33 10.09 -0.27
N GLU A 104 1.44 10.99 0.14
CA GLU A 104 1.76 12.02 1.13
C GLU A 104 2.12 11.43 2.50
N TYR A 105 1.36 10.45 2.98
CA TYR A 105 1.64 9.78 4.25
C TYR A 105 3.04 9.13 4.28
N LEU A 106 3.42 8.44 3.20
CA LEU A 106 4.71 7.76 3.11
C LEU A 106 5.87 8.75 2.90
N ALA A 107 5.65 9.82 2.15
CA ALA A 107 6.60 10.91 1.97
C ALA A 107 6.94 11.59 3.30
N GLU A 108 5.91 11.96 4.07
CA GLU A 108 6.08 12.53 5.42
C GLU A 108 6.77 11.55 6.38
N ARG A 109 6.40 10.27 6.35
CA ARG A 109 6.95 9.24 7.23
C ARG A 109 8.43 8.95 6.97
N ASP A 110 8.81 8.82 5.70
CA ASP A 110 10.12 8.32 5.30
C ASP A 110 11.07 9.42 4.77
N GLY A 111 10.62 10.68 4.77
CA GLY A 111 11.48 11.86 4.58
C GLY A 111 11.81 12.21 3.12
N TRP A 112 10.92 11.90 2.17
CA TRP A 112 11.07 12.27 0.75
C TRP A 112 9.99 13.28 0.32
N THR A 113 10.14 13.86 -0.87
CA THR A 113 9.26 14.96 -1.33
C THR A 113 7.93 14.43 -1.86
N THR A 114 6.81 14.86 -1.25
CA THR A 114 5.47 14.50 -1.73
C THR A 114 5.26 14.90 -3.21
N PRO A 115 4.76 14.01 -4.08
CA PRO A 115 4.56 14.34 -5.49
C PRO A 115 3.49 15.41 -5.67
N LEU A 116 3.68 16.33 -6.63
CA LEU A 116 2.72 17.42 -6.87
C LEU A 116 1.30 16.93 -7.15
N TRP A 117 1.16 15.81 -7.86
CA TRP A 117 -0.15 15.23 -8.15
C TRP A 117 -0.90 14.74 -6.90
N ALA A 118 -0.18 14.36 -5.84
CA ALA A 118 -0.77 13.95 -4.58
C ALA A 118 -1.28 15.17 -3.80
N LEU A 119 -0.66 16.34 -3.96
CA LEU A 119 -1.06 17.60 -3.34
C LEU A 119 -2.27 18.27 -4.02
N ASP A 120 -2.80 17.70 -5.10
CA ASP A 120 -3.98 18.21 -5.79
C ASP A 120 -5.22 18.18 -4.86
N ALA A 121 -5.74 19.37 -4.54
CA ALA A 121 -6.89 19.55 -3.65
C ALA A 121 -8.21 18.94 -4.19
N SER A 122 -8.29 18.62 -5.49
CA SER A 122 -9.45 17.93 -6.06
C SER A 122 -9.55 16.46 -5.64
N ARG A 123 -8.45 15.86 -5.17
CA ARG A 123 -8.39 14.45 -4.74
C ARG A 123 -8.87 14.29 -3.29
N HIS A 124 -10.16 14.48 -3.08
CA HIS A 124 -10.83 14.34 -1.79
C HIS A 124 -12.18 13.63 -1.93
N THR A 125 -12.67 13.07 -0.82
CA THR A 125 -14.04 12.59 -0.66
C THR A 125 -14.65 13.17 0.63
N SER A 126 -15.93 12.94 0.88
CA SER A 126 -16.65 13.48 2.03
C SER A 126 -16.45 12.66 3.31
N ALA A 127 -16.61 11.34 3.22
CA ALA A 127 -16.34 10.39 4.30
C ALA A 127 -16.31 8.97 3.76
N TRP A 128 -15.12 8.37 3.69
CA TRP A 128 -14.93 6.98 3.28
C TRP A 128 -14.18 6.19 4.35
N TYR A 129 -14.74 5.03 4.71
CA TYR A 129 -14.24 4.14 5.77
C TYR A 129 -13.86 2.78 5.16
N PRO A 130 -12.77 2.70 4.37
CA PRO A 130 -12.43 1.50 3.60
C PRO A 130 -12.10 0.32 4.51
N ALA A 131 -12.84 -0.79 4.37
CA ALA A 131 -12.70 -1.98 5.20
C ALA A 131 -12.71 -1.71 6.73
N VAL A 132 -13.31 -0.60 7.20
CA VAL A 132 -13.46 -0.27 8.63
C VAL A 132 -14.88 -0.62 9.08
N PRO A 133 -15.05 -1.64 9.94
CA PRO A 133 -16.35 -1.98 10.52
C PRO A 133 -16.97 -0.80 11.27
N ALA A 134 -18.30 -0.69 11.25
CA ALA A 134 -19.03 0.41 11.88
C ALA A 134 -18.64 0.66 13.34
N ILE A 135 -18.40 -0.41 14.11
CA ILE A 135 -17.99 -0.37 15.51
C ILE A 135 -16.65 0.34 15.76
N PHE A 136 -15.82 0.50 14.73
CA PHE A 136 -14.50 1.13 14.80
C PHE A 136 -14.44 2.49 14.11
N ARG A 137 -15.56 3.03 13.63
CA ARG A 137 -15.54 4.33 12.93
C ARG A 137 -15.18 5.49 13.85
N ALA A 138 -15.66 5.49 15.08
CA ALA A 138 -15.28 6.50 16.07
C ALA A 138 -13.77 6.48 16.39
N GLU A 139 -13.14 5.29 16.36
CA GLU A 139 -11.68 5.13 16.48
C GLU A 139 -10.99 5.68 15.23
N ALA A 140 -11.48 5.34 14.03
CA ALA A 140 -10.93 5.84 12.77
C ALA A 140 -10.98 7.38 12.67
N ASP A 141 -12.07 8.01 13.11
CA ASP A 141 -12.19 9.48 13.11
C ASP A 141 -11.06 10.14 13.93
N GLN A 142 -10.73 9.54 15.07
CA GLN A 142 -9.70 10.02 16.00
C GLN A 142 -8.28 9.68 15.56
N GLU A 143 -8.06 8.48 15.03
CA GLU A 143 -6.70 7.94 14.77
C GLU A 143 -6.19 8.15 13.35
N SER A 144 -7.06 8.46 12.38
CA SER A 144 -6.67 8.57 10.97
C SER A 144 -5.42 9.44 10.79
N PRO A 145 -4.42 9.01 9.99
CA PRO A 145 -3.28 9.86 9.66
C PRO A 145 -3.74 11.15 8.97
N ALA A 146 -3.04 12.26 9.20
CA ALA A 146 -3.45 13.58 8.71
C ALA A 146 -3.65 13.62 7.18
N ALA A 147 -2.75 12.99 6.42
CA ALA A 147 -2.83 12.90 4.96
C ALA A 147 -4.12 12.22 4.45
N PHE A 148 -4.59 11.19 5.16
CA PHE A 148 -5.85 10.50 4.87
C PHE A 148 -7.06 11.31 5.35
N ARG A 149 -7.03 11.80 6.61
CA ARG A 149 -8.13 12.57 7.20
C ARG A 149 -8.47 13.81 6.39
N ARG A 150 -7.46 14.58 5.94
CA ARG A 150 -7.67 15.79 5.12
C ARG A 150 -8.41 15.52 3.81
N ARG A 151 -8.37 14.28 3.31
CA ARG A 151 -9.01 13.85 2.07
C ARG A 151 -10.32 13.10 2.29
N GLY A 152 -10.83 13.08 3.53
CA GLY A 152 -12.08 12.40 3.88
C GLY A 152 -11.96 10.89 3.98
N ILE A 153 -10.75 10.35 4.12
CA ILE A 153 -10.50 8.91 4.25
C ILE A 153 -10.19 8.60 5.70
N LEU A 154 -11.00 7.72 6.28
CA LEU A 154 -11.07 7.51 7.71
C LEU A 154 -10.70 6.06 8.01
N ILE A 155 -9.49 5.90 8.52
CA ILE A 155 -8.85 4.60 8.77
C ILE A 155 -8.35 4.53 10.21
N THR A 156 -8.30 3.32 10.75
CA THR A 156 -7.65 3.06 12.03
C THR A 156 -6.14 2.88 11.86
N SER A 157 -5.39 2.98 12.95
CA SER A 157 -3.95 2.66 12.99
C SER A 157 -3.61 1.30 12.36
N ARG A 158 -4.49 0.31 12.53
CA ARG A 158 -4.31 -1.04 11.98
C ARG A 158 -4.65 -1.20 10.49
N SER A 159 -5.23 -0.19 9.85
CA SER A 159 -5.71 -0.31 8.46
C SER A 159 -4.56 -0.33 7.43
N LEU A 160 -3.38 0.19 7.80
CA LEU A 160 -2.16 0.14 6.99
C LEU A 160 -1.17 -0.94 7.44
N SER A 161 -1.35 -1.50 8.64
CA SER A 161 -0.61 -2.68 9.05
C SER A 161 -1.28 -3.91 8.45
N ARG A 162 -0.80 -4.42 7.30
CA ARG A 162 -1.30 -5.72 6.83
C ARG A 162 -1.04 -6.77 7.90
N ALA A 163 -2.07 -7.59 8.14
CA ALA A 163 -2.06 -8.75 9.02
C ALA A 163 -1.13 -9.86 8.52
#